data_AF-A0A352SN71-F1
#
_entry.id   AF-A0A352SN71-F1
#
_cell.length_a   1.000
_cell.length_b   1.000
_cell.length_c   1.000
_cell.angle_alpha   90.00
_cell.angle_beta   90.00
_cell.angle_gamma   90.00
#
_symmetry.space_group_name_H-M   'P 1'
#
loop_
_entity.id
_entity.type
_entity.pdbx_description
1 polymer ?
#
loop_
_entity_poly.entity_id
_entity_poly.type
_entity_poly.pdbx_seq_one_letter_code
_entity_poly.pdbx_strand_id
1 'polypeptide(L)'
;MRFWMTGMFASALTGFVWVALWHLVLTMTAILTMGAALPLALGPAALAGLVAGVFAGFQRPASSRNRRIAGIALIACLLFGFSLGAPFDPAGLLAVWQRVLLLVLASAAGWLSIEKTVGPATAGYMARYAAEEFYLRLLWGLGLMMFVLIVAVPFYVMVMTSLKSQQSLLINPLDLSIDYSLGVTRLLRSYIELFTDYGFMTLLINSAVVSVATVIITLLFSVPGAYAVAKLRFPGRQWLSGSVLLIYLIPAIILVIPLYAVFSQLGMRNSLFALCIVYPATTIPVAVYMLRGYFAGLPSDLDDAGLMDGLSRLQIITRIAMPLSMPAIASVALYVFMIAWNEFLFAFMFLDDVKLFTLS
;
A
#
# COMPACT_ATOMS: atom_id res chain seq x y z
N MET A 1 37.63 -22.28 -10.47
CA MET A 1 36.21 -22.29 -10.91
C MET A 1 35.35 -21.65 -9.84
N ARG A 2 34.46 -20.72 -10.17
CA ARG A 2 33.58 -20.04 -9.20
C ARG A 2 32.36 -20.92 -8.91
N PHE A 3 32.34 -21.60 -7.76
CA PHE A 3 31.28 -22.56 -7.37
C PHE A 3 29.87 -21.92 -7.37
N TRP A 4 29.78 -20.64 -7.04
CA TRP A 4 28.54 -19.86 -7.05
C TRP A 4 27.93 -19.61 -8.44
N MET A 5 28.66 -19.95 -9.52
CA MET A 5 28.15 -19.88 -10.89
C MET A 5 27.59 -21.22 -11.40
N THR A 6 27.49 -22.24 -10.54
CA THR A 6 26.84 -23.51 -10.90
C THR A 6 25.33 -23.42 -10.66
N GLY A 7 24.51 -23.92 -11.59
CA GLY A 7 23.07 -23.83 -11.36
C GLY A 7 22.56 -24.84 -10.33
N MET A 8 23.33 -25.89 -9.99
CA MET A 8 23.05 -26.71 -8.79
C MET A 8 23.15 -25.90 -7.50
N PHE A 9 24.18 -25.06 -7.35
CA PHE A 9 24.30 -24.17 -6.20
C PHE A 9 23.14 -23.16 -6.18
N ALA A 10 22.85 -22.54 -7.33
CA ALA A 10 21.78 -21.57 -7.46
C ALA A 10 20.39 -22.17 -7.12
N SER A 11 20.11 -23.38 -7.60
CA SER A 11 18.84 -24.05 -7.35
C SER A 11 18.71 -24.55 -5.90
N ALA A 12 19.79 -25.08 -5.31
CA ALA A 12 19.85 -25.46 -3.90
C ALA A 12 19.65 -24.26 -2.97
N LEU A 13 20.35 -23.14 -3.24
CA LEU A 13 20.21 -21.89 -2.50
C LEU A 13 18.78 -21.35 -2.56
N THR A 14 18.19 -21.36 -3.76
CA THR A 14 16.81 -20.90 -3.97
C THR A 14 15.80 -21.74 -3.21
N GLY A 15 15.95 -23.06 -3.22
CA GLY A 15 15.09 -23.97 -2.47
C GLY A 15 15.20 -23.75 -0.97
N PHE A 16 16.43 -23.66 -0.45
CA PHE A 16 16.70 -23.36 0.95
C PHE A 16 16.02 -22.05 1.38
N VAL A 17 16.20 -20.97 0.61
CA VAL A 17 15.67 -19.65 0.94
C VAL A 17 14.14 -19.64 0.87
N TRP A 18 13.54 -20.07 -0.24
CA TRP A 18 12.10 -19.90 -0.44
C TRP A 18 11.25 -20.80 0.44
N VAL A 19 11.64 -22.06 0.65
CA VAL A 19 10.86 -22.98 1.49
C VAL A 19 10.94 -22.57 2.96
N ALA A 20 12.11 -22.15 3.45
CA ALA A 20 12.25 -21.61 4.80
C ALA A 20 11.46 -20.31 5.00
N LEU A 21 11.49 -19.40 4.02
CA LEU A 21 10.74 -18.13 4.09
C LEU A 21 9.23 -18.35 4.07
N TRP A 22 8.71 -19.18 3.17
CA TRP A 22 7.28 -19.48 3.15
C TRP A 22 6.82 -20.22 4.40
N HIS A 23 7.65 -21.12 4.94
CA HIS A 23 7.38 -21.76 6.23
C HIS A 23 7.29 -20.73 7.37
N LEU A 24 8.27 -19.82 7.47
CA LEU A 24 8.26 -18.74 8.46
C LEU A 24 7.01 -17.88 8.34
N VAL A 25 6.70 -17.41 7.13
CA VAL A 25 5.58 -16.49 6.89
C VAL A 25 4.24 -17.16 7.18
N LEU A 26 4.05 -18.42 6.76
CA LEU A 26 2.81 -19.14 7.03
C LEU A 26 2.66 -19.51 8.50
N THR A 27 3.75 -19.88 9.18
CA THR A 27 3.74 -20.13 10.63
C THR A 27 3.40 -18.84 11.39
N MET A 28 4.05 -17.71 11.06
CA MET A 28 3.72 -16.41 11.65
C MET A 28 2.28 -16.03 11.39
N THR A 29 1.79 -16.20 10.16
CA THR A 29 0.39 -15.90 9.81
C THR A 29 -0.58 -16.78 10.60
N ALA A 30 -0.26 -18.06 10.81
CA ALA A 30 -1.07 -18.95 11.62
C ALA A 30 -1.06 -18.56 13.11
N ILE A 31 0.09 -18.20 13.68
CA ILE A 31 0.18 -17.67 15.05
C ILE A 31 -0.66 -16.41 15.19
N LEU A 32 -0.50 -15.48 14.25
CA LEU A 32 -1.23 -14.21 14.23
C LEU A 32 -2.73 -14.46 14.11
N THR A 33 -3.20 -15.31 13.20
CA THR A 33 -4.64 -15.47 12.97
C THR A 33 -5.33 -16.39 13.97
N MET A 34 -4.63 -17.38 14.51
CA MET A 34 -5.22 -18.46 15.32
C MET A 34 -4.85 -18.35 16.82
N GLY A 35 -3.87 -17.52 17.19
CA GLY A 35 -3.40 -17.39 18.57
C GLY A 35 -2.69 -18.62 19.14
N ALA A 36 -2.44 -19.64 18.31
CA ALA A 36 -1.72 -20.83 18.71
C ALA A 36 -0.22 -20.55 18.76
N ALA A 37 0.44 -20.95 19.86
CA ALA A 37 1.89 -20.84 20.02
C ALA A 37 2.61 -21.94 19.20
N LEU A 38 2.71 -21.72 17.88
CA LEU A 38 3.36 -22.65 16.96
C LEU A 38 4.88 -22.47 16.96
N PRO A 39 5.68 -23.55 17.01
CA PRO A 39 7.13 -23.45 16.93
C PRO A 39 7.60 -23.16 15.50
N LEU A 40 8.65 -22.35 15.39
CA LEU A 40 9.33 -22.06 14.12
C LEU A 40 10.31 -23.19 13.74
N ALA A 41 9.81 -24.23 13.06
CA ALA A 41 10.62 -25.35 12.56
C ALA A 41 11.40 -25.00 11.27
N LEU A 42 12.24 -23.97 11.30
CA LEU A 42 12.99 -23.50 10.13
C LEU A 42 14.01 -24.51 9.61
N GLY A 43 14.64 -25.30 10.50
CA GLY A 43 15.64 -26.30 10.12
C GLY A 43 15.10 -27.35 9.13
N PRO A 44 14.04 -28.10 9.50
CA PRO A 44 13.37 -29.04 8.59
C PRO A 44 12.91 -28.39 7.27
N ALA A 45 12.39 -27.17 7.33
CA ALA A 45 11.95 -26.44 6.14
C ALA A 45 13.12 -26.08 5.19
N ALA A 46 14.24 -25.62 5.74
CA ALA A 46 15.43 -25.30 4.95
C ALA A 46 16.03 -26.56 4.30
N LEU A 47 16.04 -27.70 5.02
CA LEU A 47 16.51 -28.98 4.48
C LEU A 47 15.59 -29.51 3.37
N ALA A 48 14.27 -29.45 3.57
CA ALA A 48 13.29 -29.79 2.54
C ALA A 48 13.47 -28.92 1.30
N GLY A 49 13.67 -27.62 1.52
CA GLY A 49 13.96 -26.65 0.48
C GLY A 49 15.23 -26.97 -0.31
N LEU A 50 16.34 -27.25 0.37
CA LEU A 50 17.61 -27.59 -0.27
C LEU A 50 17.45 -28.78 -1.21
N VAL A 51 16.84 -29.88 -0.74
CA VAL A 51 16.63 -31.09 -1.55
C VAL A 51 15.70 -30.82 -2.73
N ALA A 52 14.59 -30.10 -2.52
CA ALA A 52 13.67 -29.71 -3.59
C ALA A 52 14.32 -28.77 -4.63
N GLY A 53 15.20 -27.87 -4.17
CA GLY A 53 15.98 -26.99 -5.03
C GLY A 53 16.99 -27.74 -5.89
N VAL A 54 17.69 -28.73 -5.32
CA VAL A 54 18.57 -29.63 -6.09
C VAL A 54 17.77 -30.40 -7.15
N PHE A 55 16.62 -30.95 -6.78
CA PHE A 55 15.72 -31.63 -7.71
C PHE A 55 15.27 -30.72 -8.86
N ALA A 56 14.94 -29.46 -8.57
CA ALA A 56 14.59 -28.46 -9.58
C ALA A 56 15.75 -28.17 -10.56
N GLY A 57 17.01 -28.20 -10.09
CA GLY A 57 18.20 -27.96 -10.91
C GLY A 57 18.55 -29.10 -11.88
N PHE A 58 18.19 -30.34 -11.55
CA PHE A 58 18.39 -31.50 -12.42
C PHE A 58 17.36 -31.57 -13.56
N GLN A 59 16.18 -30.98 -13.40
CA GLN A 59 15.09 -31.07 -14.38
C GLN A 59 15.03 -29.85 -15.31
N ARG A 60 15.93 -29.80 -16.30
CA ARG A 60 15.88 -28.86 -17.44
C ARG A 60 15.21 -29.50 -18.69
N PRO A 61 14.55 -28.72 -19.56
CA PRO A 61 13.41 -27.84 -19.32
C PRO A 61 12.17 -28.32 -20.11
N ALA A 62 11.06 -28.59 -19.42
CA ALA A 62 9.73 -28.62 -20.03
C ALA A 62 8.74 -28.17 -18.96
N SER A 63 8.09 -27.04 -19.18
CA SER A 63 7.01 -26.55 -18.33
C SER A 63 5.78 -27.45 -18.51
N SER A 64 5.78 -28.60 -17.85
CA SER A 64 4.63 -29.48 -17.77
C SER A 64 3.93 -29.29 -16.43
N ARG A 65 2.60 -29.33 -16.45
CA ARG A 65 1.75 -29.39 -15.25
C ARG A 65 2.23 -30.49 -14.29
N ASN A 66 2.75 -31.59 -14.82
CA ASN A 66 3.26 -32.73 -14.06
C ASN A 66 4.49 -32.38 -13.23
N ARG A 67 5.41 -31.54 -13.75
CA ARG A 67 6.59 -31.09 -12.98
C ARG A 67 6.18 -30.27 -11.76
N ARG A 68 5.17 -29.40 -11.91
CA ARG A 68 4.64 -28.59 -10.81
C ARG A 68 4.03 -29.47 -9.73
N ILE A 69 3.19 -30.42 -10.13
CA ILE A 69 2.56 -31.34 -9.18
C ILE A 69 3.62 -32.18 -8.46
N ALA A 70 4.61 -32.72 -9.19
CA ALA A 70 5.69 -33.51 -8.62
C ALA A 70 6.54 -32.71 -7.62
N GLY A 71 6.88 -31.46 -7.95
CA GLY A 71 7.66 -30.61 -7.07
C GLY A 71 6.92 -30.17 -5.80
N ILE A 72 5.63 -29.86 -5.92
CA ILE A 72 4.78 -29.55 -4.76
C ILE A 72 4.64 -30.78 -3.86
N ALA A 73 4.34 -31.95 -4.44
CA ALA A 73 4.26 -33.20 -3.71
C ALA A 73 5.59 -33.54 -3.01
N LEU A 74 6.73 -33.32 -3.70
CA LEU A 74 8.06 -33.52 -3.13
C LEU A 74 8.29 -32.62 -1.91
N ILE A 75 8.02 -31.32 -2.01
CA ILE A 75 8.18 -30.41 -0.86
C ILE A 75 7.25 -30.83 0.29
N ALA A 76 6.00 -31.19 0.01
CA ALA A 76 5.07 -31.65 1.05
C ALA A 76 5.57 -32.91 1.76
N CYS A 77 6.04 -33.92 1.01
CA CYS A 77 6.63 -35.14 1.56
C CYS A 77 7.90 -34.86 2.37
N LEU A 78 8.79 -34.00 1.88
CA LEU A 78 10.03 -33.66 2.57
C LEU A 78 9.79 -32.85 3.84
N LEU A 79 8.87 -31.89 3.80
CA LEU A 79 8.46 -31.13 4.98
C LEU A 79 7.90 -32.08 6.04
N PHE A 80 6.97 -32.97 5.65
CA PHE A 80 6.39 -33.95 6.56
C PHE A 80 7.43 -34.92 7.13
N GLY A 81 8.36 -35.41 6.29
CA GLY A 81 9.39 -36.35 6.71
C GLY A 81 10.43 -35.73 7.66
N PHE A 82 11.00 -34.58 7.30
CA PHE A 82 12.00 -33.92 8.15
C PHE A 82 11.42 -33.34 9.44
N SER A 83 10.12 -33.10 9.49
CA SER A 83 9.43 -32.62 10.70
C SER A 83 8.81 -33.74 11.55
N LEU A 84 9.15 -35.02 11.30
CA LEU A 84 8.57 -36.17 12.02
C LEU A 84 7.02 -36.19 12.00
N GLY A 85 6.43 -35.78 10.88
CA GLY A 85 4.97 -35.77 10.67
C GLY A 85 4.24 -34.50 11.12
N ALA A 86 4.91 -33.55 11.77
CA ALA A 86 4.29 -32.32 12.25
C ALA A 86 5.03 -31.04 11.80
N PRO A 87 4.89 -30.62 10.53
CA PRO A 87 5.70 -29.53 9.96
C PRO A 87 5.42 -28.15 10.55
N PHE A 88 4.22 -27.91 11.07
CA PHE A 88 3.81 -26.62 11.64
C PHE A 88 3.37 -26.72 13.11
N ASP A 89 2.85 -27.87 13.53
CA ASP A 89 2.17 -28.01 14.81
C ASP A 89 2.49 -29.36 15.49
N PRO A 90 3.66 -29.48 16.13
CA PRO A 90 4.04 -30.66 16.90
C PRO A 90 3.19 -30.90 18.15
N ALA A 91 2.67 -29.83 18.76
CA ALA A 91 1.87 -29.88 19.97
C ALA A 91 0.41 -30.27 19.71
N GLY A 92 -0.02 -30.23 18.45
CA GLY A 92 -1.35 -30.66 18.04
C GLY A 92 -2.46 -29.64 18.32
N LEU A 93 -2.13 -28.35 18.38
CA LEU A 93 -3.02 -27.24 18.70
C LEU A 93 -4.02 -26.92 17.57
N LEU A 94 -3.67 -27.22 16.32
CA LEU A 94 -4.46 -26.90 15.13
C LEU A 94 -5.38 -28.06 14.73
N ALA A 95 -6.51 -27.72 14.10
CA ALA A 95 -7.36 -28.71 13.45
C ALA A 95 -6.64 -29.36 12.26
N VAL A 96 -7.01 -30.60 11.92
CA VAL A 96 -6.37 -31.38 10.84
C VAL A 96 -6.39 -30.60 9.51
N TRP A 97 -7.51 -29.98 9.17
CA TRP A 97 -7.64 -29.21 7.92
C TRP A 97 -6.70 -27.99 7.88
N GLN A 98 -6.42 -27.35 9.01
CA GLN A 98 -5.50 -26.21 9.10
C GLN A 98 -4.06 -26.66 8.86
N ARG A 99 -3.66 -27.80 9.44
CA ARG A 99 -2.32 -28.39 9.21
C ARG A 99 -2.12 -28.77 7.75
N VAL A 100 -3.13 -29.40 7.16
CA VAL A 100 -3.12 -29.77 5.73
C VAL A 100 -3.06 -28.52 4.85
N LEU A 101 -3.85 -27.49 5.16
CA LEU A 101 -3.85 -26.22 4.42
C LEU A 101 -2.46 -25.55 4.45
N LEU A 102 -1.84 -25.44 5.63
CA LEU A 102 -0.50 -24.86 5.78
C LEU A 102 0.55 -25.64 4.97
N LEU A 103 0.48 -26.98 5.00
CA LEU A 103 1.38 -27.84 4.23
C LEU A 103 1.20 -27.64 2.71
N VAL A 104 -0.03 -27.58 2.23
CA VAL A 104 -0.34 -27.34 0.81
C VAL A 104 0.11 -25.96 0.38
N LEU A 105 -0.16 -24.92 1.17
CA LEU A 105 0.25 -23.55 0.85
C LEU A 105 1.78 -23.40 0.85
N ALA A 106 2.48 -23.95 1.83
CA ALA A 106 3.94 -23.88 1.92
C ALA A 106 4.62 -24.62 0.77
N SER A 107 4.12 -25.80 0.43
CA SER A 107 4.66 -26.59 -0.69
C SER A 107 4.37 -25.96 -2.05
N ALA A 108 3.15 -25.44 -2.26
CA ALA A 108 2.76 -24.75 -3.48
C ALA A 108 3.56 -23.45 -3.68
N ALA A 109 3.58 -22.58 -2.67
CA ALA A 109 4.26 -21.30 -2.73
C ALA A 109 5.79 -21.48 -2.82
N GLY A 110 6.35 -22.42 -2.06
CA GLY A 110 7.76 -22.79 -2.13
C GLY A 110 8.16 -23.24 -3.54
N TRP A 111 7.43 -24.19 -4.14
CA TRP A 111 7.76 -24.66 -5.49
C TRP A 111 7.61 -23.59 -6.56
N LEU A 112 6.52 -22.79 -6.53
CA LEU A 112 6.29 -21.73 -7.51
C LEU A 112 7.37 -20.65 -7.44
N SER A 113 7.84 -20.31 -6.24
CA SER A 113 8.96 -19.39 -6.07
C SER A 113 10.27 -19.98 -6.62
N ILE A 114 10.56 -21.26 -6.32
CA ILE A 114 11.75 -21.95 -6.88
C ILE A 114 11.71 -21.96 -8.41
N GLU A 115 10.57 -22.33 -9.00
CA GLU A 115 10.42 -22.41 -10.46
C GLU A 115 10.67 -21.05 -11.13
N LYS A 116 10.11 -19.97 -10.57
CA LYS A 116 10.29 -18.60 -11.10
C LYS A 116 11.73 -18.10 -10.97
N THR A 117 12.40 -18.39 -9.84
CA THR A 117 13.76 -17.93 -9.57
C THR A 117 14.81 -18.74 -10.32
N VAL A 118 14.73 -20.08 -10.32
CA VAL A 118 15.67 -20.95 -11.05
C VAL A 118 15.54 -20.77 -12.55
N GLY A 119 14.32 -20.56 -13.06
CA GLY A 119 14.07 -20.22 -14.45
C GLY A 119 14.76 -21.20 -15.42
N PRO A 120 15.57 -20.72 -16.37
CA PRO A 120 16.26 -21.58 -17.31
C PRO A 120 17.58 -22.14 -16.79
N ALA A 121 18.02 -22.01 -15.53
CA ALA A 121 19.36 -22.44 -15.05
C ALA A 121 19.63 -23.97 -15.16
N THR A 122 20.89 -24.40 -15.41
CA THR A 122 21.29 -25.82 -15.62
C THR A 122 21.97 -26.32 -14.38
N ALA A 123 21.94 -27.63 -14.12
CA ALA A 123 22.85 -28.22 -13.14
C ALA A 123 24.34 -27.84 -13.35
N GLY A 124 24.80 -27.73 -14.61
CA GLY A 124 26.16 -27.33 -14.97
C GLY A 124 26.50 -25.85 -14.75
N TYR A 125 27.66 -25.44 -15.28
CA TYR A 125 28.10 -24.04 -15.23
C TYR A 125 27.17 -23.11 -15.99
N MET A 126 26.80 -22.01 -15.35
CA MET A 126 25.98 -20.96 -15.95
C MET A 126 26.87 -19.93 -16.64
N ALA A 127 26.44 -19.46 -17.81
CA ALA A 127 26.98 -18.25 -18.39
C ALA A 127 26.74 -17.07 -17.43
N ARG A 128 27.60 -16.05 -17.49
CA ARG A 128 27.52 -14.85 -16.64
C ARG A 128 26.12 -14.22 -16.67
N TYR A 129 25.53 -14.09 -17.85
CA TYR A 129 24.18 -13.56 -18.05
C TYR A 129 23.11 -14.37 -17.28
N ALA A 130 23.14 -15.70 -17.36
CA ALA A 130 22.18 -16.55 -16.66
C ALA A 130 22.34 -16.49 -15.13
N ALA A 131 23.58 -16.35 -14.65
CA ALA A 131 23.84 -16.14 -13.23
C ALA A 131 23.32 -14.77 -12.76
N GLU A 132 23.56 -13.69 -13.51
CA GLU A 132 23.04 -12.35 -13.21
C GLU A 132 21.51 -12.33 -13.19
N GLU A 133 20.86 -12.93 -14.20
CA GLU A 133 19.40 -13.04 -14.27
C GLU A 133 18.82 -13.81 -13.07
N PHE A 134 19.47 -14.90 -12.66
CA PHE A 134 19.11 -15.66 -11.47
C PHE A 134 19.13 -14.81 -10.20
N TYR A 135 20.24 -14.10 -9.94
CA TYR A 135 20.37 -13.27 -8.74
C TYR A 135 19.39 -12.10 -8.73
N LEU A 136 19.14 -11.48 -9.88
CA LEU A 136 18.13 -10.42 -10.02
C LEU A 136 16.73 -10.96 -9.68
N ARG A 137 16.35 -12.13 -10.19
CA ARG A 137 15.06 -12.76 -9.87
C ARG A 137 14.94 -13.11 -8.39
N LEU A 138 16.00 -13.62 -7.77
CA LEU A 138 16.01 -13.94 -6.34
C LEU A 138 15.88 -12.66 -5.50
N LEU A 139 16.72 -11.65 -5.73
CA LEU A 139 16.71 -10.39 -4.98
C LEU A 139 15.41 -9.62 -5.18
N TRP A 140 14.88 -9.55 -6.39
CA TRP A 140 13.60 -8.90 -6.66
C TRP A 140 12.45 -9.64 -5.98
N GLY A 141 12.44 -10.97 -6.02
CA GLY A 141 11.45 -11.78 -5.30
C GLY A 141 11.50 -11.56 -3.79
N LEU A 142 12.70 -11.56 -3.19
CA LEU A 142 12.90 -11.28 -1.76
C LEU A 142 12.45 -9.85 -1.40
N GLY A 143 12.81 -8.87 -2.24
CA GLY A 143 12.39 -7.48 -2.07
C GLY A 143 10.88 -7.30 -2.12
N LEU A 144 10.21 -7.96 -3.08
CA LEU A 144 8.74 -7.96 -3.17
C LEU A 144 8.09 -8.64 -1.96
N MET A 145 8.62 -9.78 -1.50
CA MET A 145 8.10 -10.47 -0.32
C MET A 145 8.22 -9.59 0.93
N MET A 146 9.39 -8.99 1.14
CA MET A 146 9.63 -8.07 2.25
C MET A 146 8.71 -6.84 2.18
N PHE A 147 8.54 -6.25 1.00
CA PHE A 147 7.61 -5.13 0.77
C PHE A 147 6.18 -5.51 1.14
N VAL A 148 5.69 -6.67 0.67
CA VAL A 148 4.36 -7.16 1.00
C VAL A 148 4.21 -7.37 2.50
N LEU A 149 5.20 -7.91 3.20
CA LEU A 149 5.13 -8.12 4.65
C LEU A 149 5.12 -6.79 5.43
N ILE A 150 5.99 -5.84 5.06
CA ILE A 150 6.05 -4.51 5.70
C ILE A 150 4.72 -3.77 5.55
N VAL A 151 4.05 -3.92 4.40
CA VAL A 151 2.73 -3.31 4.18
C VAL A 151 1.63 -4.13 4.85
N ALA A 152 1.56 -5.45 4.67
CA ALA A 152 0.43 -6.25 5.12
C ALA A 152 0.32 -6.37 6.65
N VAL A 153 1.44 -6.42 7.37
CA VAL A 153 1.44 -6.65 8.83
C VAL A 153 0.75 -5.50 9.60
N PRO A 154 1.09 -4.21 9.39
CA PRO A 154 0.37 -3.11 10.05
C PRO A 154 -1.13 -3.08 9.72
N PHE A 155 -1.51 -3.38 8.48
CA PHE A 155 -2.93 -3.46 8.10
C PHE A 155 -3.65 -4.62 8.79
N TYR A 156 -2.99 -5.78 8.92
CA TYR A 156 -3.51 -6.90 9.71
C TYR A 156 -3.73 -6.48 11.16
N VAL A 157 -2.75 -5.83 11.79
CA VAL A 157 -2.86 -5.35 13.17
C VAL A 157 -4.03 -4.37 13.30
N MET A 158 -4.19 -3.43 12.36
CA MET A 158 -5.31 -2.48 12.36
C MET A 158 -6.68 -3.16 12.28
N VAL A 159 -6.84 -4.16 11.42
CA VAL A 159 -8.09 -4.91 11.31
C VAL A 159 -8.31 -5.75 12.57
N MET A 160 -7.29 -6.45 13.04
CA MET A 160 -7.39 -7.29 14.24
C MET A 160 -7.75 -6.46 15.48
N THR A 161 -7.12 -5.30 15.71
CA THR A 161 -7.45 -4.44 16.86
C THR A 161 -8.86 -3.87 16.74
N SER A 162 -9.34 -3.57 15.53
CA SER A 162 -10.72 -3.08 15.33
C SER A 162 -11.80 -4.11 15.68
N LEU A 163 -11.47 -5.40 15.68
CA LEU A 163 -12.36 -6.51 16.04
C LEU A 163 -12.31 -6.87 17.54
N LYS A 164 -11.44 -6.21 18.31
CA LYS A 164 -11.27 -6.47 19.75
C LYS A 164 -11.88 -5.36 20.59
N SER A 165 -12.28 -5.72 21.82
CA SER A 165 -12.67 -4.74 22.82
C SER A 165 -11.44 -4.06 23.42
N GLN A 166 -11.59 -2.79 23.82
CA GLN A 166 -10.53 -2.04 24.48
C GLN A 166 -10.01 -2.75 25.75
N GLN A 167 -10.89 -3.39 26.52
CA GLN A 167 -10.50 -4.16 27.71
C GLN A 167 -9.59 -5.35 27.36
N SER A 168 -9.87 -6.07 26.27
CA SER A 168 -9.03 -7.19 25.82
C SER A 168 -7.64 -6.72 25.42
N LEU A 169 -7.54 -5.58 24.72
CA LEU A 169 -6.27 -4.99 24.30
C LEU A 169 -5.44 -4.46 25.49
N LEU A 170 -6.10 -3.97 26.55
CA LEU A 170 -5.41 -3.51 27.76
C LEU A 170 -4.87 -4.68 28.61
N ILE A 171 -5.59 -5.81 28.65
CA ILE A 171 -5.16 -7.00 29.41
C ILE A 171 -3.98 -7.68 28.72
N ASN A 172 -4.05 -7.84 27.40
CA ASN A 172 -2.97 -8.44 26.62
C ASN A 172 -2.75 -7.71 25.29
N PRO A 173 -1.91 -6.66 25.26
CA PRO A 173 -1.66 -5.89 24.05
C PRO A 173 -0.90 -6.67 22.96
N LEU A 174 -0.26 -7.78 23.33
CA LEU A 174 0.51 -8.64 22.41
C LEU A 174 -0.32 -9.81 21.87
N ASP A 175 -1.59 -9.92 22.27
CA ASP A 175 -2.50 -10.88 21.66
C ASP A 175 -2.94 -10.35 20.29
N LEU A 176 -2.28 -10.85 19.24
CA LEU A 176 -2.59 -10.52 17.86
C LEU A 176 -3.59 -11.50 17.20
N SER A 177 -4.19 -12.40 17.98
CA SER A 177 -5.15 -13.41 17.52
C SER A 177 -6.55 -12.87 17.29
N ILE A 178 -7.35 -13.54 16.46
CA ILE A 178 -8.79 -13.23 16.32
C ILE A 178 -9.58 -14.40 16.88
N ASP A 179 -10.38 -14.14 17.91
CA ASP A 179 -11.26 -15.16 18.50
C ASP A 179 -12.56 -15.28 17.71
N TYR A 180 -12.55 -16.16 16.71
CA TYR A 180 -13.71 -16.45 15.88
C TYR A 180 -14.88 -17.11 16.66
N SER A 181 -14.64 -17.62 17.87
CA SER A 181 -15.68 -18.27 18.68
C SER A 181 -16.69 -17.30 19.28
N LEU A 182 -16.32 -16.00 19.39
CA LEU A 182 -17.17 -14.94 19.94
C LEU A 182 -18.42 -14.66 19.10
N GLY A 183 -18.45 -15.14 17.85
CA GLY A 183 -19.52 -14.88 16.88
C GLY A 183 -19.41 -13.49 16.24
N VAL A 184 -20.00 -13.36 15.05
CA VAL A 184 -19.88 -12.16 14.20
C VAL A 184 -20.36 -10.89 14.91
N THR A 185 -21.45 -10.96 15.67
CA THR A 185 -22.02 -9.80 16.38
C THR A 185 -21.07 -9.23 17.43
N ARG A 186 -20.32 -10.06 18.16
CA ARG A 186 -19.35 -9.58 19.16
C ARG A 186 -18.09 -9.04 18.50
N LEU A 187 -17.60 -9.72 17.46
CA LEU A 187 -16.43 -9.26 16.68
C LEU A 187 -16.69 -7.89 16.03
N LEU A 188 -17.91 -7.66 15.55
CA LEU A 188 -18.31 -6.39 14.92
C LEU A 188 -18.92 -5.39 15.89
N ARG A 189 -18.88 -5.64 17.20
CA ARG A 189 -19.51 -4.77 18.21
C ARG A 189 -19.04 -3.31 18.10
N SER A 190 -17.73 -3.09 17.97
CA SER A 190 -17.14 -1.75 17.83
C SER A 190 -17.71 -1.01 16.61
N TYR A 191 -17.94 -1.72 15.50
CA TYR A 191 -18.56 -1.15 14.30
C TYR A 191 -20.04 -0.83 14.53
N ILE A 192 -20.79 -1.71 15.18
CA ILE A 192 -22.21 -1.47 15.47
C ILE A 192 -22.36 -0.22 16.34
N GLU A 193 -21.64 -0.15 17.47
CA GLU A 193 -21.66 0.99 18.40
C GLU A 193 -21.28 2.30 17.69
N LEU A 194 -20.28 2.26 16.79
CA LEU A 194 -19.85 3.41 16.00
C LEU A 194 -20.99 4.02 15.16
N PHE A 195 -21.77 3.17 14.49
CA PHE A 195 -22.89 3.61 13.64
C PHE A 195 -24.17 3.91 14.42
N THR A 196 -24.40 3.32 15.59
CA THR A 196 -25.64 3.54 16.38
C THR A 196 -25.51 4.66 17.41
N ASP A 197 -24.37 4.75 18.09
CA ASP A 197 -24.25 5.54 19.33
C ASP A 197 -23.42 6.81 19.14
N TYR A 198 -22.45 6.79 18.23
CA TYR A 198 -21.47 7.88 18.05
C TYR A 198 -21.73 8.77 16.82
N GLY A 199 -22.84 8.56 16.10
CA GLY A 199 -23.19 9.38 14.95
C GLY A 199 -22.14 9.37 13.83
N PHE A 200 -21.37 8.27 13.70
CA PHE A 200 -20.22 8.16 12.79
C PHE A 200 -20.53 8.50 11.33
N MET A 201 -21.74 8.22 10.87
CA MET A 201 -22.16 8.58 9.52
C MET A 201 -22.09 10.09 9.28
N THR A 202 -22.43 10.90 10.28
CA THR A 202 -22.33 12.36 10.21
C THR A 202 -20.87 12.79 10.06
N LEU A 203 -19.95 12.22 10.84
CA LEU A 203 -18.52 12.53 10.77
C LEU A 203 -17.93 12.19 9.40
N LEU A 204 -18.33 11.04 8.85
CA LEU A 204 -17.90 10.57 7.54
C LEU A 204 -18.44 11.46 6.41
N ILE A 205 -19.71 11.85 6.47
CA ILE A 205 -20.32 12.79 5.51
C ILE A 205 -19.64 14.16 5.61
N ASN A 206 -19.43 14.70 6.81
CA ASN A 206 -18.77 15.99 6.99
C ASN A 206 -17.36 15.99 6.39
N SER A 207 -16.56 14.96 6.67
CA SER A 207 -15.22 14.83 6.08
C SER A 207 -15.27 14.69 4.56
N ALA A 208 -16.22 13.90 4.02
CA ALA A 208 -16.41 13.75 2.58
C ALA A 208 -16.80 15.07 1.91
N VAL A 209 -17.76 15.81 2.49
CA VAL A 209 -18.24 17.10 1.98
C VAL A 209 -17.09 18.12 1.96
N VAL A 210 -16.37 18.28 3.06
CA VAL A 210 -15.23 19.21 3.14
C VAL A 210 -14.12 18.82 2.17
N SER A 211 -13.79 17.53 2.07
CA SER A 211 -12.74 17.04 1.19
C SER A 211 -13.09 17.22 -0.30
N VAL A 212 -14.32 16.90 -0.70
CA VAL A 212 -14.79 17.08 -2.08
C VAL A 212 -14.89 18.57 -2.43
N ALA A 213 -15.42 19.39 -1.54
CA ALA A 213 -15.46 20.84 -1.72
C ALA A 213 -14.03 21.40 -1.90
N THR A 214 -13.08 20.93 -1.08
CA THR A 214 -11.67 21.31 -1.18
C THR A 214 -11.10 20.94 -2.54
N VAL A 215 -11.32 19.72 -3.03
CA VAL A 215 -10.87 19.30 -4.38
C VAL A 215 -11.43 20.22 -5.46
N ILE A 216 -12.74 20.50 -5.43
CA ILE A 216 -13.40 21.33 -6.44
C ILE A 216 -12.80 22.74 -6.44
N ILE A 217 -12.72 23.37 -5.27
CA ILE A 217 -12.17 24.73 -5.12
C ILE A 217 -10.70 24.74 -5.57
N THR A 218 -9.90 23.78 -5.11
CA THR A 218 -8.48 23.71 -5.45
C THR A 218 -8.27 23.52 -6.94
N LEU A 219 -9.01 22.64 -7.62
CA LEU A 219 -8.90 22.46 -9.07
C LEU A 219 -9.39 23.67 -9.85
N LEU A 220 -10.48 24.31 -9.39
CA LEU A 220 -11.03 25.51 -10.01
C LEU A 220 -9.98 26.64 -10.11
N PHE A 221 -9.14 26.80 -9.08
CA PHE A 221 -8.07 27.80 -9.08
C PHE A 221 -6.74 27.26 -9.68
N SER A 222 -6.39 26.02 -9.40
CA SER A 222 -5.08 25.48 -9.79
C SER A 222 -4.99 25.12 -11.27
N VAL A 223 -6.07 24.71 -11.93
CA VAL A 223 -6.06 24.41 -13.38
C VAL A 223 -5.73 25.65 -14.22
N PRO A 224 -6.48 26.78 -14.12
CA PRO A 224 -6.12 27.98 -14.86
C PRO A 224 -4.79 28.58 -14.40
N GLY A 225 -4.49 28.51 -13.10
CA GLY A 225 -3.21 29.00 -12.55
C GLY A 225 -2.01 28.24 -13.11
N ALA A 226 -2.06 26.91 -13.14
CA ALA A 226 -1.02 26.06 -13.69
C ALA A 226 -0.87 26.26 -15.20
N TYR A 227 -1.98 26.36 -15.94
CA TYR A 227 -1.93 26.65 -17.38
C TYR A 227 -1.24 28.00 -17.65
N ALA A 228 -1.61 29.05 -16.90
CA ALA A 228 -0.95 30.35 -17.01
C ALA A 228 0.55 30.25 -16.72
N VAL A 229 0.95 29.57 -15.65
CA VAL A 229 2.36 29.39 -15.27
C VAL A 229 3.12 28.49 -16.25
N ALA A 230 2.45 27.59 -16.97
CA ALA A 230 3.08 26.72 -17.96
C ALA A 230 3.23 27.39 -19.33
N LYS A 231 2.17 28.03 -19.83
CA LYS A 231 2.06 28.48 -21.23
C LYS A 231 2.19 29.99 -21.41
N LEU A 232 1.81 30.79 -20.42
CA LEU A 232 1.83 32.26 -20.55
C LEU A 232 3.15 32.87 -20.04
N ARG A 233 3.45 34.07 -20.54
CA ARG A 233 4.61 34.88 -20.10
C ARG A 233 4.06 36.09 -19.34
N PHE A 234 4.32 36.15 -18.04
CA PHE A 234 3.91 37.26 -17.18
C PHE A 234 4.93 37.46 -16.04
N PRO A 235 5.07 38.69 -15.50
CA PRO A 235 5.96 38.96 -14.37
C PRO A 235 5.50 38.20 -13.11
N GLY A 236 6.42 37.53 -12.42
CA GLY A 236 6.11 36.74 -11.20
C GLY A 236 5.85 35.24 -11.44
N ARG A 237 5.92 34.76 -12.69
CA ARG A 237 5.78 33.33 -13.04
C ARG A 237 6.71 32.39 -12.25
N GLN A 238 7.96 32.79 -12.05
CA GLN A 238 8.94 31.99 -11.29
C GLN A 238 8.61 31.95 -9.80
N TRP A 239 8.17 33.08 -9.23
CA TRP A 239 7.75 33.16 -7.83
C TRP A 239 6.52 32.29 -7.57
N LEU A 240 5.52 32.32 -8.44
CA LEU A 240 4.32 31.47 -8.32
C LEU A 240 4.65 29.97 -8.45
N SER A 241 5.68 29.61 -9.23
CA SER A 241 6.16 28.22 -9.27
C SER A 241 6.97 27.84 -8.02
N GLY A 242 7.62 28.80 -7.37
CA GLY A 242 8.41 28.59 -6.15
C GLY A 242 7.58 28.68 -4.86
N SER A 243 6.37 29.23 -4.91
CA SER A 243 5.50 29.42 -3.74
C SER A 243 5.10 28.10 -3.06
N VAL A 244 5.16 26.97 -3.78
CA VAL A 244 4.99 25.63 -3.22
C VAL A 244 5.97 25.35 -2.07
N LEU A 245 7.20 25.90 -2.15
CA LEU A 245 8.20 25.73 -1.11
C LEU A 245 7.80 26.43 0.20
N LEU A 246 7.08 27.56 0.10
CA LEU A 246 6.65 28.32 1.27
C LEU A 246 5.68 27.53 2.16
N ILE A 247 4.82 26.70 1.56
CA ILE A 247 3.89 25.84 2.34
C ILE A 247 4.67 24.83 3.18
N TYR A 248 5.72 24.23 2.62
CA TYR A 248 6.50 23.22 3.34
C TYR A 248 7.45 23.84 4.38
N LEU A 249 7.81 25.11 4.22
CA LEU A 249 8.67 25.84 5.16
C LEU A 249 7.93 26.31 6.41
N ILE A 250 6.61 26.52 6.34
CA ILE A 250 5.80 27.02 7.45
C ILE A 250 4.99 25.86 8.05
N PRO A 251 5.31 25.38 9.26
CA PRO A 251 4.49 24.39 9.94
C PRO A 251 3.04 24.87 10.11
N ALA A 252 2.08 24.01 9.75
CA ALA A 252 0.66 24.34 9.83
C ALA A 252 0.22 24.80 11.23
N ILE A 253 0.82 24.24 12.29
CA ILE A 253 0.57 24.61 13.69
C ILE A 253 0.81 26.10 13.99
N ILE A 254 1.72 26.76 13.28
CA ILE A 254 1.98 28.20 13.44
C ILE A 254 0.83 29.03 12.87
N LEU A 255 0.18 28.54 11.81
CA LEU A 255 -0.95 29.21 11.16
C LEU A 255 -2.26 29.04 11.93
N VAL A 256 -2.38 28.01 12.77
CA VAL A 256 -3.61 27.72 13.53
C VAL A 256 -4.04 28.89 14.41
N ILE A 257 -3.14 29.44 15.24
CA ILE A 257 -3.46 30.53 16.18
C ILE A 257 -3.98 31.78 15.47
N PRO A 258 -3.29 32.34 14.46
CA PRO A 258 -3.78 33.53 13.78
C PRO A 258 -5.07 33.26 12.99
N LEU A 259 -5.19 32.09 12.34
CA LEU A 259 -6.42 31.74 11.63
C LEU A 259 -7.59 31.57 12.61
N TYR A 260 -7.39 30.93 13.76
CA TYR A 260 -8.39 30.82 14.81
C TYR A 260 -8.90 32.20 15.24
N ALA A 261 -7.99 33.14 15.48
CA ALA A 261 -8.35 34.50 15.86
C ALA A 261 -9.17 35.21 14.76
N VAL A 262 -8.79 35.05 13.49
CA VAL A 262 -9.51 35.64 12.34
C VAL A 262 -10.91 35.03 12.20
N PHE A 263 -11.03 33.70 12.17
CA PHE A 263 -12.34 33.03 12.02
C PHE A 263 -13.25 33.28 13.23
N SER A 264 -12.69 33.44 14.43
CA SER A 264 -13.46 33.84 15.61
C SER A 264 -14.00 35.27 15.49
N GLN A 265 -13.19 36.23 15.00
CA GLN A 265 -13.65 37.61 14.79
C GLN A 265 -14.71 37.71 13.70
N LEU A 266 -14.60 36.88 12.66
CA LEU A 266 -15.58 36.81 11.57
C LEU A 266 -16.87 36.05 11.94
N GLY A 267 -16.93 35.45 13.13
CA GLY A 267 -18.07 34.61 13.53
C GLY A 267 -18.22 33.33 12.70
N MET A 268 -17.14 32.90 12.02
CA MET A 268 -17.11 31.72 11.13
C MET A 268 -16.56 30.47 11.81
N ARG A 269 -16.24 30.55 13.11
CA ARG A 269 -15.86 29.40 13.93
C ARG A 269 -17.04 28.45 14.08
N ASN A 270 -16.75 27.18 14.33
CA ASN A 270 -17.72 26.10 14.44
C ASN A 270 -18.58 25.95 13.16
N SER A 271 -17.91 25.95 12.00
CA SER A 271 -18.54 25.78 10.69
C SER A 271 -17.60 25.06 9.72
N LEU A 272 -18.14 24.09 8.98
CA LEU A 272 -17.43 23.39 7.89
C LEU A 272 -16.95 24.37 6.80
N PHE A 273 -17.60 25.53 6.68
CA PHE A 273 -17.22 26.56 5.72
C PHE A 273 -15.81 27.12 5.98
N ALA A 274 -15.41 27.25 7.25
CA ALA A 274 -14.04 27.69 7.58
C ALA A 274 -12.99 26.70 7.03
N LEU A 275 -13.26 25.39 7.15
CA LEU A 275 -12.38 24.35 6.60
C LEU A 275 -12.32 24.40 5.07
N CYS A 276 -13.46 24.64 4.42
CA CYS A 276 -13.55 24.79 2.96
C CYS A 276 -12.80 26.01 2.42
N ILE A 277 -12.40 26.96 3.27
CA ILE A 277 -11.54 28.10 2.89
C ILE A 277 -10.06 27.76 3.14
N VAL A 278 -9.77 27.19 4.31
CA VAL A 278 -8.39 26.98 4.76
C VAL A 278 -7.71 25.85 3.98
N TYR A 279 -8.42 24.75 3.70
CA TYR A 279 -7.82 23.60 3.02
C TYR A 279 -7.44 23.90 1.56
N PRO A 280 -8.24 24.62 0.76
CA PRO A 280 -7.78 25.04 -0.57
C PRO A 280 -6.57 25.96 -0.52
N ALA A 281 -6.49 26.87 0.46
CA ALA A 281 -5.35 27.79 0.56
C ALA A 281 -4.01 27.06 0.72
N THR A 282 -3.99 25.92 1.41
CA THR A 282 -2.78 25.10 1.58
C THR A 282 -2.54 24.15 0.40
N THR A 283 -3.58 23.72 -0.31
CA THR A 283 -3.45 22.72 -1.40
C THR A 283 -3.28 23.34 -2.78
N ILE A 284 -3.77 24.55 -3.04
CA ILE A 284 -3.70 25.24 -4.34
C ILE A 284 -2.26 25.35 -4.86
N PRO A 285 -1.25 25.82 -4.09
CA PRO A 285 0.08 26.01 -4.66
C PRO A 285 0.77 24.69 -5.02
N VAL A 286 0.54 23.61 -4.26
CA VAL A 286 1.03 22.27 -4.63
C VAL A 286 0.31 21.76 -5.89
N ALA A 287 -1.01 21.92 -5.97
CA ALA A 287 -1.79 21.54 -7.15
C ALA A 287 -1.35 22.30 -8.41
N VAL A 288 -1.09 23.62 -8.30
CA VAL A 288 -0.55 24.45 -9.39
C VAL A 288 0.81 23.91 -9.83
N TYR A 289 1.70 23.61 -8.88
CA TYR A 289 3.02 23.07 -9.15
C TYR A 289 2.96 21.73 -9.90
N MET A 290 2.12 20.80 -9.42
CA MET A 290 1.95 19.48 -10.05
C MET A 290 1.36 19.59 -11.46
N LEU A 291 0.28 20.36 -11.64
CA LEU A 291 -0.38 20.52 -12.93
C LEU A 291 0.47 21.30 -13.94
N ARG A 292 1.31 22.24 -13.48
CA ARG A 292 2.22 22.99 -14.34
C ARG A 292 3.16 22.04 -15.09
N GLY A 293 3.72 21.03 -14.40
CA GLY A 293 4.62 20.05 -15.01
C GLY A 293 3.96 19.31 -16.17
N TYR A 294 2.69 18.95 -16.03
CA TYR A 294 1.91 18.29 -17.07
C TYR A 294 1.54 19.24 -18.23
N PHE A 295 1.00 20.43 -17.93
CA PHE A 295 0.62 21.38 -18.98
C PHE A 295 1.82 21.88 -19.79
N ALA A 296 3.01 21.94 -19.20
CA ALA A 296 4.24 22.26 -19.91
C ALA A 296 4.64 21.20 -20.95
N GLY A 297 4.23 19.93 -20.75
CA GLY A 297 4.49 18.83 -21.68
C GLY A 297 3.54 18.78 -22.88
N LEU A 298 2.41 19.50 -22.86
CA LEU A 298 1.51 19.57 -24.01
C LEU A 298 2.17 20.37 -25.14
N PRO A 299 2.14 19.92 -26.41
CA PRO A 299 2.62 20.68 -27.55
C PRO A 299 2.00 22.09 -27.61
N SER A 300 2.78 23.12 -27.93
CA SER A 300 2.27 24.50 -28.10
C SER A 300 1.35 24.63 -29.31
N ASP A 301 1.58 23.83 -30.35
CA ASP A 301 0.86 23.90 -31.62
C ASP A 301 -0.65 23.64 -31.46
N LEU A 302 -1.05 22.90 -30.41
CA LEU A 302 -2.46 22.67 -30.07
C LEU A 302 -3.15 23.96 -29.59
N ASP A 303 -2.43 24.77 -28.81
CA ASP A 303 -2.94 26.05 -28.31
C ASP A 303 -3.02 27.06 -29.48
N ASP A 304 -2.02 27.07 -30.35
CA ASP A 304 -1.98 27.94 -31.53
C ASP A 304 -3.09 27.57 -32.53
N ALA A 305 -3.30 26.28 -32.80
CA ALA A 305 -4.42 25.81 -33.62
C ALA A 305 -5.77 26.23 -33.04
N GLY A 306 -5.96 26.08 -31.72
CA GLY A 306 -7.19 26.52 -31.05
C GLY A 306 -7.44 28.03 -31.15
N LEU A 307 -6.38 28.84 -31.05
CA LEU A 307 -6.47 30.29 -31.26
C LEU A 307 -6.82 30.64 -32.71
N MET A 308 -6.27 29.92 -33.69
CA MET A 308 -6.60 30.11 -35.12
C MET A 308 -8.06 29.73 -35.42
N ASP A 309 -8.61 28.73 -34.73
CA ASP A 309 -10.03 28.33 -34.79
C ASP A 309 -10.97 29.27 -34.00
N GLY A 310 -10.43 30.37 -33.43
CA GLY A 310 -11.21 31.39 -32.73
C GLY A 310 -11.57 31.05 -31.28
N LEU A 311 -10.94 30.04 -30.67
CA LEU A 311 -11.14 29.74 -29.25
C LEU A 311 -10.45 30.78 -28.36
N SER A 312 -11.15 31.21 -27.31
CA SER A 312 -10.54 31.98 -26.23
C SER A 312 -9.64 31.10 -25.36
N ARG A 313 -8.73 31.71 -24.59
CA ARG A 313 -7.82 30.95 -23.70
C ARG A 313 -8.54 30.06 -22.70
N LEU A 314 -9.67 30.51 -22.14
CA LEU A 314 -10.48 29.70 -21.24
C LEU A 314 -11.11 28.50 -21.97
N GLN A 315 -11.51 28.68 -23.23
CA GLN A 315 -11.98 27.59 -24.07
C GLN A 315 -10.86 26.62 -24.42
N ILE A 316 -9.64 27.08 -24.67
CA ILE A 316 -8.47 26.20 -24.86
C ILE A 316 -8.20 25.38 -23.60
N ILE A 317 -8.22 26.01 -22.42
CA ILE A 317 -8.05 25.32 -21.13
C ILE A 317 -9.11 24.22 -20.97
N THR A 318 -10.39 24.54 -21.16
CA THR A 318 -11.50 23.63 -20.87
C THR A 318 -11.75 22.58 -21.96
N ARG A 319 -11.52 22.91 -23.23
CA ARG A 319 -11.81 22.02 -24.38
C ARG A 319 -10.60 21.26 -24.90
N ILE A 320 -9.37 21.73 -24.64
CA ILE A 320 -8.14 21.11 -25.16
C ILE A 320 -7.26 20.64 -24.00
N ALA A 321 -6.75 21.57 -23.18
CA ALA A 321 -5.73 21.25 -22.18
C ALA A 321 -6.24 20.32 -21.08
N MET A 322 -7.46 20.56 -20.57
CA MET A 322 -8.07 19.79 -19.49
C MET A 322 -8.39 18.34 -19.92
N PRO A 323 -9.08 18.06 -21.04
CA PRO A 323 -9.30 16.68 -21.50
C PRO A 323 -8.01 15.91 -21.75
N LEU A 324 -7.00 16.55 -22.36
CA LEU A 324 -5.70 15.92 -22.60
C LEU A 324 -4.92 15.64 -21.32
N SER A 325 -5.19 16.40 -20.25
CA SER A 325 -4.53 16.28 -18.95
C SER A 325 -5.41 15.59 -17.90
N MET A 326 -6.50 14.93 -18.28
CA MET A 326 -7.42 14.30 -17.33
C MET A 326 -6.75 13.28 -16.39
N PRO A 327 -5.78 12.44 -16.83
CA PRO A 327 -5.06 11.56 -15.91
C PRO A 327 -4.27 12.32 -14.83
N ALA A 328 -3.67 13.46 -15.20
CA ALA A 328 -2.94 14.32 -14.28
C ALA A 328 -3.88 15.03 -13.31
N ILE A 329 -5.00 15.57 -13.81
CA ILE A 329 -6.02 16.23 -12.98
C ILE A 329 -6.61 15.24 -11.98
N ALA A 330 -6.89 14.00 -12.38
CA ALA A 330 -7.36 12.94 -11.48
C ALA A 330 -6.32 12.62 -10.39
N SER A 331 -5.04 12.55 -10.74
CA SER A 331 -3.95 12.32 -9.78
C SER A 331 -3.84 13.46 -8.75
N VAL A 332 -3.96 14.71 -9.20
CA VAL A 332 -3.95 15.89 -8.33
C VAL A 332 -5.22 15.96 -7.47
N ALA A 333 -6.38 15.62 -8.03
CA ALA A 333 -7.64 15.54 -7.29
C ALA A 333 -7.55 14.53 -6.14
N LEU A 334 -7.01 13.33 -6.40
CA LEU A 334 -6.79 12.31 -5.38
C LEU A 334 -5.82 12.79 -4.29
N TYR A 335 -4.72 13.44 -4.69
CA TYR A 335 -3.77 14.03 -3.75
C TYR A 335 -4.45 15.05 -2.84
N VAL A 336 -5.18 16.01 -3.40
CA VAL A 336 -5.88 17.06 -2.64
C VAL A 336 -6.94 16.45 -1.72
N PHE A 337 -7.71 15.47 -2.21
CA PHE A 337 -8.67 14.74 -1.41
C PHE A 337 -8.01 14.08 -0.20
N MET A 338 -6.91 13.36 -0.42
CA MET A 338 -6.17 12.68 0.65
C MET A 338 -5.65 13.67 1.69
N ILE A 339 -5.14 14.83 1.28
CA ILE A 339 -4.67 15.85 2.22
C ILE A 339 -5.84 16.40 3.04
N ALA A 340 -6.95 16.77 2.41
CA ALA A 340 -8.13 17.31 3.11
C ALA A 340 -8.78 16.26 4.03
N TRP A 341 -8.86 15.01 3.58
CA TRP A 341 -9.47 13.91 4.33
C TRP A 341 -8.68 13.52 5.58
N ASN A 342 -7.36 13.72 5.58
CA ASN A 342 -6.49 13.40 6.72
C ASN A 342 -6.14 14.65 7.55
N GLU A 343 -6.78 15.79 7.30
CA GLU A 343 -6.49 17.02 8.01
C GLU A 343 -7.24 17.04 9.35
N PHE A 344 -6.49 16.80 10.43
CA PHE A 344 -7.00 16.80 11.80
C PHE A 344 -6.90 18.17 12.48
N LEU A 345 -5.80 18.89 12.23
CA LEU A 345 -5.37 19.98 13.10
C LEU A 345 -6.30 21.20 13.03
N PHE A 346 -6.68 21.64 11.83
CA PHE A 346 -7.62 22.76 11.71
C PHE A 346 -9.04 22.34 12.06
N ALA A 347 -9.44 21.11 11.74
CA ALA A 347 -10.75 20.58 12.11
C ALA A 347 -10.94 20.59 13.64
N PHE A 348 -9.97 20.04 14.38
CA PHE A 348 -9.99 20.01 15.85
C PHE A 348 -10.00 21.41 16.49
N MET A 349 -9.33 22.39 15.86
CA MET A 349 -9.20 23.73 16.42
C MET A 349 -10.37 24.66 16.05
N PHE A 350 -11.05 24.45 14.92
CA PHE A 350 -12.10 25.35 14.44
C PHE A 350 -13.52 24.87 14.73
N LEU A 351 -13.70 23.59 15.04
CA LEU A 351 -15.00 22.99 15.31
C LEU A 351 -15.17 22.72 16.81
N ASP A 352 -16.35 23.01 17.35
CA ASP A 352 -16.71 22.71 18.75
C ASP A 352 -17.86 21.70 18.86
N ASP A 353 -18.85 21.78 17.95
CA ASP A 353 -20.02 20.92 17.95
C ASP A 353 -19.67 19.55 17.35
N VAL A 354 -19.92 18.50 18.12
CA VAL A 354 -19.72 17.10 17.74
C VAL A 354 -20.42 16.77 16.42
N LYS A 355 -21.56 17.40 16.12
CA LYS A 355 -22.29 17.19 14.87
C LYS A 355 -21.57 17.73 13.64
N LEU A 356 -20.65 18.66 13.82
CA LEU A 356 -19.87 19.26 12.75
C LEU A 356 -18.48 18.63 12.62
N PHE A 357 -18.06 17.80 13.57
CA PHE A 357 -16.76 17.14 13.51
C PHE A 357 -16.61 16.33 12.23
N THR A 358 -15.40 16.38 11.70
CA THR A 358 -14.93 15.51 10.63
C THR A 358 -14.43 14.20 11.24
N LEU A 359 -14.29 13.17 10.40
CA LEU A 359 -13.69 11.90 10.79
C LEU A 359 -12.19 12.00 11.12
N SER A 360 -11.52 12.98 10.50
CA SER A 360 -10.07 13.19 10.56
C SER A 360 -9.55 13.55 11.93
#